data_AF-A0A7W6PRG1-F1
#
_entry.id   AF-A0A7W6PRG1-F1
#
_cell.length_a   1.000
_cell.length_b   1.000
_cell.length_c   1.000
_cell.angle_alpha   90.00
_cell.angle_beta   90.00
_cell.angle_gamma   90.00
#
_symmetry.space_group_name_H-M   'P 1'
#
loop_
_entity.id
_entity.type
_entity.pdbx_description
1 polymer ?
#
loop_
_entity_poly.entity_id
_entity_poly.type
_entity_poly.pdbx_seq_one_letter_code
_entity_poly.pdbx_strand_id
1 'polypeptide(L)'
;MKASKFSDAQKAFILKQGDDGVPVAEICRKAGISQATYFNWRKKYAGLLPDEMRRLKALEDENSRLKKIVAALTLDREMLQDVIRRNVWSALSLQGSLAADECSLRKCIRPLASGLR
;
A
#
# COMPACT_ATOMS: atom_id res chain seq x y z
N MET A 1 22.11 7.49 0.46
CA MET A 1 22.33 8.95 0.58
C MET A 1 22.37 9.32 2.06
N LYS A 2 23.35 10.10 2.51
CA LYS A 2 23.35 10.60 3.90
C LYS A 2 22.15 11.52 4.11
N ALA A 3 21.42 11.34 5.21
CA ALA A 3 20.32 12.23 5.57
C ALA A 3 20.83 13.66 5.71
N SER A 4 20.07 14.63 5.17
CA SER A 4 20.40 16.04 5.32
C SER A 4 20.32 16.43 6.81
N LYS A 5 21.24 17.27 7.28
CA LYS A 5 21.25 17.80 8.65
C LYS A 5 19.98 18.63 8.98
N PHE A 6 19.27 19.10 7.96
CA PHE A 6 18.05 19.90 8.10
C PHE A 6 16.85 19.14 7.54
N SER A 7 15.75 19.14 8.29
CA SER A 7 14.46 18.65 7.79
C SER A 7 13.91 19.61 6.74
N ASP A 8 13.07 19.13 5.83
CA ASP A 8 12.50 19.99 4.79
C ASP A 8 11.60 21.09 5.38
N ALA A 9 10.96 20.83 6.52
CA ALA A 9 10.23 21.84 7.28
C ALA A 9 11.15 22.94 7.84
N GLN A 10 12.34 22.58 8.33
CA GLN A 10 13.34 23.55 8.79
C GLN A 10 13.87 24.41 7.63
N LYS A 11 14.15 23.79 6.47
CA LYS A 11 14.57 24.53 5.26
C LYS A 11 13.50 25.52 4.83
N ALA A 12 12.23 25.11 4.80
CA ALA A 12 11.12 25.99 4.44
C ALA A 12 10.94 27.15 5.43
N PHE A 13 11.09 26.91 6.74
CA PHE A 13 11.03 27.96 7.76
C PHE A 13 12.16 29.00 7.59
N ILE A 14 13.37 28.55 7.26
CA ILE A 14 14.51 29.43 6.99
C ILE A 14 14.26 30.28 5.73
N LEU A 15 13.69 29.68 4.68
CA LEU A 15 13.34 30.41 3.44
C LEU A 15 12.24 31.45 3.69
N LYS A 16 11.23 31.12 4.51
CA LYS A 16 10.13 32.05 4.85
C LYS A 16 10.65 33.35 5.46
N GLN A 17 11.65 33.30 6.33
CA GLN A 17 12.25 34.50 6.92
C GLN A 17 12.78 35.48 5.87
N GLY A 18 13.30 34.98 4.74
CA GLY A 18 13.76 35.83 3.66
C GLY A 18 12.64 36.40 2.80
N ASP A 19 11.51 35.71 2.70
CA ASP A 19 10.30 36.23 2.07
C ASP A 19 9.59 37.27 2.97
N ASP A 20 9.71 37.11 4.30
CA ASP A 20 9.26 38.09 5.31
C ASP A 20 10.19 39.33 5.40
N GLY A 21 11.23 39.40 4.56
CA GLY A 21 12.11 40.58 4.41
C GLY A 21 13.39 40.58 5.25
N VAL A 22 13.72 39.50 5.96
CA VAL A 22 14.97 39.39 6.72
C VAL A 22 16.16 39.25 5.74
N PRO A 23 17.26 39.99 5.93
CA PRO A 23 18.41 39.90 5.04
C PRO A 23 19.03 38.50 5.05
N VAL A 24 19.28 37.96 3.85
CA VAL A 24 19.82 36.60 3.64
C VAL A 24 21.13 36.37 4.39
N ALA A 25 21.97 37.41 4.53
CA ALA A 25 23.22 37.33 5.29
C ALA A 25 23.00 37.01 6.77
N GLU A 26 21.95 37.59 7.38
CA GLU A 26 21.62 37.35 8.78
C GLU A 26 21.00 35.96 8.98
N ILE A 27 20.12 35.55 8.06
CA ILE A 27 19.53 34.21 8.03
C ILE A 27 20.63 33.15 7.97
N CYS A 28 21.59 33.33 7.05
CA CYS A 28 22.72 32.41 6.89
C CYS A 28 23.58 32.33 8.15
N ARG A 29 23.82 33.47 8.83
CA ARG A 29 24.56 33.52 10.10
C ARG A 29 23.83 32.81 11.24
N LYS A 30 22.52 33.02 11.37
CA LYS A 30 21.68 32.39 12.42
C LYS A 30 21.51 30.88 12.20
N ALA A 31 21.30 30.46 10.95
CA ALA A 31 21.09 29.05 10.61
C ALA A 31 22.41 28.27 10.44
N GLY A 32 23.56 28.94 10.39
CA GLY A 32 24.87 28.30 10.18
C GLY A 32 24.99 27.69 8.79
N ILE A 33 24.40 28.32 7.77
CA ILE A 33 24.40 27.84 6.38
C ILE A 33 25.13 28.84 5.48
N SER A 34 25.68 28.35 4.36
CA SER A 34 26.25 29.23 3.34
C SER A 34 25.15 29.89 2.50
N GLN A 35 25.42 31.08 1.95
CA GLN A 35 24.49 31.73 1.03
C GLN A 35 24.17 30.87 -0.20
N ALA A 36 25.17 30.14 -0.71
CA ALA A 36 24.96 29.21 -1.82
C ALA A 36 23.93 28.12 -1.47
N THR A 37 23.97 27.60 -0.24
CA THR A 37 23.00 26.63 0.25
C THR A 37 21.60 27.23 0.31
N TYR A 38 21.47 28.48 0.80
CA TYR A 38 20.20 29.19 0.86
C TYR A 38 19.57 29.35 -0.53
N PHE A 39 20.32 29.85 -1.51
CA PHE A 39 19.79 30.01 -2.87
C PHE A 39 19.50 28.68 -3.57
N ASN A 40 20.28 27.63 -3.30
CA ASN A 40 19.98 26.28 -3.80
C ASN A 40 18.67 25.74 -3.23
N TRP A 41 18.39 25.98 -1.94
CA TRP A 41 17.09 25.65 -1.35
C TRP A 41 15.99 26.51 -1.94
N ARG A 42 16.21 27.82 -2.06
CA ARG A 42 15.25 28.73 -2.68
C ARG A 42 14.88 28.29 -4.10
N LYS A 43 15.83 27.84 -4.92
CA LYS A 43 15.55 27.32 -6.27
C LYS A 43 14.71 26.04 -6.26
N LYS A 44 14.95 25.14 -5.30
CA LYS A 44 14.22 23.86 -5.18
C LYS A 44 12.83 24.00 -4.58
N TYR A 45 12.64 24.99 -3.72
CA TYR A 45 11.42 25.20 -2.95
C TYR A 45 10.71 26.51 -3.30
N ALA A 46 11.15 27.23 -4.34
CA ALA A 46 10.51 28.44 -4.82
C ALA A 46 9.07 28.12 -5.23
N GLY A 47 8.11 28.81 -4.60
CA GLY A 47 6.68 28.63 -4.84
C GLY A 47 5.97 27.66 -3.87
N LEU A 48 6.72 26.95 -3.02
CA LEU A 48 6.14 26.10 -1.97
C LEU A 48 6.19 26.83 -0.63
N LEU A 49 5.05 27.37 -0.20
CA LEU A 49 4.94 27.92 1.16
C LEU A 49 5.22 26.84 2.21
N PRO A 50 5.72 27.22 3.40
CA PRO A 50 6.00 26.27 4.48
C PRO A 50 4.79 25.40 4.89
N ASP A 51 3.58 25.94 4.79
CA ASP A 51 2.35 25.18 5.07
C ASP A 51 2.00 24.20 3.96
N GLU A 52 2.23 24.55 2.69
CA GLU A 52 2.07 23.64 1.56
C GLU A 52 3.07 22.48 1.65
N MET A 53 4.28 22.74 2.15
CA MET A 53 5.28 21.71 2.40
C MET A 53 4.89 20.74 3.51
N ARG A 54 4.34 21.24 4.63
CA ARG A 54 3.81 20.39 5.71
C ARG A 54 2.67 19.53 5.20
N ARG A 55 1.75 20.12 4.44
CA ARG A 55 0.62 19.43 3.85
C ARG A 55 1.08 18.35 2.86
N LEU A 56 2.02 18.67 1.98
CA LEU A 56 2.60 17.71 1.05
C LEU A 56 3.23 16.53 1.78
N LYS A 57 4.03 16.78 2.82
CA LYS A 57 4.65 15.70 3.59
C LYS A 57 3.63 14.81 4.30
N ALA A 58 2.60 15.42 4.90
CA ALA A 58 1.50 14.66 5.50
C ALA A 58 0.76 13.81 4.46
N LEU A 59 0.53 14.35 3.26
CA LEU A 59 -0.09 13.62 2.16
C LEU A 59 0.82 12.50 1.63
N GLU A 60 2.13 12.70 1.55
CA GLU A 60 3.10 11.66 1.17
C GLU A 60 3.15 10.51 2.18
N ASP A 61 3.18 10.85 3.48
CA ASP A 61 3.18 9.87 4.56
C ASP A 61 1.87 9.05 4.54
N GLU A 62 0.72 9.71 4.37
CA GLU A 62 -0.57 9.04 4.25
C GLU A 62 -0.64 8.18 2.99
N ASN A 63 -0.16 8.66 1.85
CA ASN A 63 -0.11 7.88 0.61
C ASN A 63 0.76 6.62 0.77
N SER A 64 1.91 6.75 1.45
CA SER A 64 2.79 5.62 1.77
C SER A 64 2.11 4.61 2.69
N ARG A 65 1.41 5.09 3.74
CA ARG A 65 0.61 4.25 4.64
C ARG A 65 -0.51 3.52 3.89
N LEU A 66 -1.28 4.26 3.10
CA LEU A 66 -2.38 3.70 2.30
C LEU A 66 -1.88 2.66 1.31
N LYS A 67 -0.76 2.89 0.61
CA LYS A 67 -0.15 1.90 -0.29
C LYS A 67 0.21 0.60 0.42
N LYS A 68 0.76 0.68 1.63
CA LYS A 68 1.07 -0.52 2.44
C LYS A 68 -0.21 -1.28 2.81
N ILE A 69 -1.25 -0.57 3.23
CA ILE A 69 -2.54 -1.17 3.58
C ILE A 69 -3.17 -1.83 2.35
N VAL A 70 -3.20 -1.14 1.20
CA VAL A 70 -3.74 -1.69 -0.05
C VAL A 70 -2.97 -2.93 -0.49
N ALA A 71 -1.64 -2.91 -0.40
CA ALA A 71 -0.82 -4.08 -0.73
C ALA A 71 -1.16 -5.28 0.18
N ALA A 72 -1.23 -5.07 1.50
CA ALA A 72 -1.60 -6.12 2.46
C ALA A 72 -3.00 -6.67 2.18
N LEU A 73 -4.00 -5.80 2.01
CA LEU A 73 -5.38 -6.20 1.71
C LEU A 73 -5.51 -6.94 0.36
N THR A 74 -4.69 -6.56 -0.62
CA THR A 74 -4.68 -7.23 -1.93
C THR A 74 -4.12 -8.64 -1.82
N LEU A 75 -3.04 -8.82 -1.06
CA LEU A 75 -2.48 -10.14 -0.77
C LEU A 75 -3.48 -11.02 -0.02
N ASP A 76 -4.13 -10.48 1.01
CA ASP A 76 -5.17 -11.20 1.77
C ASP A 76 -6.33 -11.63 0.87
N ARG A 77 -6.77 -10.74 -0.03
CA ARG A 77 -7.83 -11.05 -1.01
C ARG A 77 -7.42 -12.19 -1.94
N GLU A 78 -6.20 -12.18 -2.46
CA GLU A 78 -5.69 -13.24 -3.34
C GLU A 78 -5.62 -14.58 -2.59
N MET A 79 -5.09 -14.59 -1.37
CA MET A 79 -5.05 -15.80 -0.54
C MET A 79 -6.45 -16.36 -0.27
N LEU A 80 -7.41 -15.50 0.08
CA LEU A 80 -8.79 -15.93 0.32
C LEU A 80 -9.45 -16.48 -0.95
N GLN A 81 -9.22 -15.84 -2.11
CA GLN A 81 -9.72 -16.36 -3.39
C GLN A 81 -9.12 -17.73 -3.73
N ASP A 82 -7.84 -17.96 -3.44
CA ASP A 82 -7.19 -19.26 -3.65
C ASP A 82 -7.75 -20.34 -2.73
N VAL A 83 -8.01 -20.03 -1.45
CA VAL A 83 -8.67 -20.96 -0.53
C VAL A 83 -10.07 -21.32 -1.03
N ILE A 84 -10.85 -20.33 -1.48
CA ILE A 84 -12.18 -20.58 -2.05
C ILE A 84 -12.07 -21.47 -3.30
N ARG A 85 -11.15 -21.17 -4.22
CA ARG A 85 -10.94 -21.99 -5.43
C ARG A 85 -10.60 -23.44 -5.08
N ARG A 86 -9.72 -23.66 -4.10
CA ARG A 86 -9.35 -25.01 -3.63
C ARG A 86 -10.52 -25.73 -2.96
N ASN A 87 -11.31 -25.03 -2.14
CA ASN A 87 -12.48 -25.62 -1.48
C ASN A 87 -13.57 -26.01 -2.49
N VAL A 88 -13.83 -25.17 -3.49
CA VAL A 88 -14.76 -25.50 -4.58
C VAL A 88 -14.27 -26.73 -5.34
N TRP A 89 -12.97 -26.80 -5.63
CA TRP A 89 -12.39 -27.95 -6.33
C TRP A 89 -12.45 -29.24 -5.50
N SER A 90 -12.26 -29.13 -4.19
CA SER A 90 -12.39 -30.25 -3.24
C SER A 90 -13.83 -30.71 -3.07
N ALA A 91 -14.80 -29.79 -3.06
CA ALA A 91 -16.21 -30.13 -3.02
C ALA A 91 -16.68 -30.82 -4.31
N LEU A 92 -16.18 -30.36 -5.47
CA LEU A 92 -16.50 -30.95 -6.77
C LEU A 92 -15.89 -32.35 -6.93
N SER A 93 -14.67 -32.57 -6.42
CA SER A 93 -14.06 -33.91 -6.43
C SER A 93 -14.80 -34.89 -5.51
N LEU A 94 -15.27 -34.43 -4.34
CA LEU A 94 -16.12 -35.22 -3.46
C LEU A 94 -17.48 -35.55 -4.10
N GLN A 95 -18.10 -34.61 -4.81
CA GLN A 95 -19.34 -34.87 -5.56
C GLN A 95 -19.14 -35.86 -6.71
N GLY A 96 -18.00 -35.82 -7.40
CA GLY A 96 -17.63 -36.83 -8.40
C GLY A 96 -17.47 -38.23 -7.80
N SER A 97 -16.87 -38.34 -6.60
CA SER A 97 -16.75 -39.61 -5.86
C SER A 97 -18.11 -40.12 -5.38
N LEU A 98 -18.93 -39.24 -4.79
CA LEU A 98 -20.29 -39.57 -4.33
C LEU A 98 -21.20 -40.03 -5.49
N ALA A 99 -21.07 -39.43 -6.68
CA ALA A 99 -21.82 -39.87 -7.87
C ALA A 99 -21.34 -41.22 -8.41
N ALA A 100 -20.05 -41.52 -8.32
CA ALA A 100 -19.49 -42.84 -8.66
C ALA A 100 -19.98 -43.92 -7.68
N ASP A 101 -20.03 -43.59 -6.38
CA ASP A 101 -20.51 -44.48 -5.32
C ASP A 101 -22.04 -44.71 -5.41
N GLU A 102 -22.85 -43.68 -5.73
CA GLU A 102 -24.28 -43.84 -6.01
C GLU A 102 -24.57 -44.74 -7.23
N CYS A 103 -23.78 -44.61 -8.30
CA CYS A 103 -23.91 -45.45 -9.49
C CYS A 103 -23.57 -46.92 -9.19
N SER A 104 -22.58 -47.16 -8.32
CA SER A 104 -22.21 -48.50 -7.85
C SER A 104 -23.28 -49.10 -6.92
N LEU A 105 -23.81 -48.31 -5.98
CA LEU A 105 -24.92 -48.71 -5.10
C LEU A 105 -26.21 -49.03 -5.87
N ARG A 106 -26.54 -48.28 -6.93
CA ARG A 106 -27.69 -48.58 -7.80
C ARG A 106 -27.56 -49.89 -8.59
N LYS A 107 -26.33 -50.34 -8.89
CA LYS A 107 -26.07 -51.66 -9.50
C LYS A 107 -26.15 -52.80 -8.48
N CYS A 108 -25.86 -52.54 -7.21
CA CYS A 108 -25.95 -53.52 -6.12
C CYS A 108 -27.35 -53.64 -5.49
N ILE A 109 -28.18 -52.59 -5.54
CA ILE A 109 -29.55 -52.56 -4.99
C ILE A 109 -30.61 -53.10 -5.97
N ARG A 110 -30.22 -53.82 -7.04
CA ARG A 110 -31.18 -54.61 -7.83
C ARG A 110 -31.05 -56.12 -7.54
N PRO A 111 -31.50 -56.63 -6.37
CA PRO A 111 -31.84 -58.04 -6.25
C PRO A 111 -33.29 -58.28 -6.67
N LEU A 112 -33.49 -59.34 -7.46
CA LEU A 112 -34.74 -60.09 -7.65
C LEU A 112 -35.98 -59.30 -8.14
N ALA A 113 -36.10 -59.12 -9.45
CA ALA A 113 -37.42 -58.97 -10.09
C ALA A 113 -37.47 -59.59 -11.49
N SER A 114 -36.86 -60.77 -11.66
CA SER A 114 -36.91 -61.51 -12.92
C SER A 114 -36.92 -63.03 -12.69
N GLY A 115 -37.74 -63.49 -11.75
CA GLY A 115 -37.84 -64.91 -11.44
C GLY A 115 -38.99 -65.23 -10.50
N LEU A 116 -40.23 -64.92 -10.87
CA LEU A 116 -41.39 -65.65 -10.36
C LEU A 116 -42.53 -65.56 -11.38
N ARG A 117 -42.70 -66.66 -12.12
CA ARG A 117 -43.84 -67.11 -12.95
C ARG A 117 -44.36 -66.19 -14.05
#